data_AF-A0A7C7HQJ5-F1
#
_entry.id   AF-A0A7C7HQJ5-F1
#
_cell.length_a   1.000
_cell.length_b   1.000
_cell.length_c   1.000
_cell.angle_alpha   90.00
_cell.angle_beta   90.00
_cell.angle_gamma   90.00
#
_symmetry.space_group_name_H-M   'P 1'
#
loop_
_entity.id
_entity.type
_entity.pdbx_description
1 polymer ?
#
loop_
_entity_poly.entity_id
_entity_poly.type
_entity_poly.pdbx_seq_one_letter_code
_entity_poly.pdbx_strand_id
1 'polypeptide(L)'
;MASKNGQLTFNFALCVPADKAAEVEAMIATHAQWMRETHSLEADGKIHLVDYHVAKSEELKNLLDPTEGTTGNILYSINEVYVEPDGIDQHMTQGMQWEHFEAFAGTIMQYGKVLIGG
;
A
#
# COMPACT_ATOMS: atom_id res chain seq x y z
N MET A 1 -4.37 15.72 8.44
CA MET A 1 -5.08 15.28 9.67
C MET A 1 -4.48 13.95 10.11
N ALA A 2 -4.63 13.51 11.36
CA ALA A 2 -4.21 12.16 11.75
C ALA A 2 -5.33 11.16 11.46
N SER A 3 -4.97 9.95 11.02
CA SER A 3 -5.89 8.81 10.85
C SER A 3 -6.54 8.42 12.17
N LYS A 4 -7.80 7.99 12.11
CA LYS A 4 -8.65 7.61 13.24
C LYS A 4 -9.09 6.15 13.13
N ASN A 5 -9.42 5.55 14.27
CA ASN A 5 -9.95 4.18 14.30
C ASN A 5 -11.25 4.08 13.50
N GLY A 6 -11.35 3.04 12.67
CA GLY A 6 -12.55 2.73 11.88
C GLY A 6 -12.73 3.58 10.62
N GLN A 7 -11.70 4.30 10.17
CA GLN A 7 -11.73 4.98 8.87
C GLN A 7 -11.52 4.00 7.72
N LEU A 8 -12.15 4.32 6.60
CA LEU A 8 -12.02 3.55 5.37
C LEU A 8 -10.56 3.52 4.93
N THR A 9 -10.04 2.30 4.79
CA THR A 9 -8.60 2.11 4.56
C THR A 9 -8.35 0.99 3.57
N PHE A 10 -7.46 1.25 2.61
CA PHE A 10 -6.71 0.16 1.98
C PHE A 10 -5.41 -0.09 2.76
N ASN A 11 -5.21 -1.33 3.18
CA ASN A 11 -3.94 -1.83 3.67
C ASN A 11 -3.52 -3.06 2.88
N PHE A 12 -2.38 -2.96 2.19
CA PHE A 12 -1.78 -4.07 1.45
C PHE A 12 -0.51 -4.53 2.15
N ALA A 13 -0.56 -5.68 2.80
CA ALA A 13 0.60 -6.30 3.42
C ALA A 13 1.25 -7.29 2.44
N LEU A 14 2.49 -7.02 2.03
CA LEU A 14 3.26 -7.84 1.09
C LEU A 14 4.42 -8.52 1.81
N CYS A 15 4.75 -9.75 1.39
CA CYS A 15 5.94 -10.48 1.82
C CYS A 15 6.70 -10.92 0.57
N VAL A 16 7.89 -10.35 0.39
CA VAL A 16 8.64 -10.38 -0.88
C VAL A 16 10.03 -10.96 -0.63
N PRO A 17 10.48 -11.98 -1.38
CA PRO A 17 11.87 -12.42 -1.34
C PRO A 17 12.85 -11.28 -1.64
N ALA A 18 13.99 -11.20 -0.94
CA ALA A 18 14.92 -10.07 -1.09
C ALA A 18 15.45 -9.87 -2.53
N ASP A 19 15.56 -10.94 -3.32
CA ASP A 19 15.98 -10.88 -4.73
C ASP A 19 14.90 -10.30 -5.67
N LYS A 20 13.65 -10.16 -5.18
CA LYS A 20 12.52 -9.51 -5.87
C LYS A 20 12.17 -8.14 -5.31
N ALA A 21 12.80 -7.72 -4.22
CA ALA A 21 12.51 -6.46 -3.54
C ALA A 21 12.58 -5.24 -4.47
N ALA A 22 13.62 -5.15 -5.31
CA ALA A 22 13.80 -4.01 -6.22
C ALA A 22 12.67 -3.87 -7.25
N GLU A 23 12.14 -4.99 -7.75
CA GLU A 23 11.03 -5.03 -8.70
C GLU A 23 9.74 -4.54 -8.03
N VAL A 24 9.44 -5.05 -6.84
CA VAL A 24 8.25 -4.65 -6.07
C VAL A 24 8.34 -3.19 -5.62
N GLU A 25 9.52 -2.73 -5.19
CA GLU A 25 9.74 -1.32 -4.81
C GLU A 25 9.55 -0.36 -5.97
N ALA A 26 9.99 -0.73 -7.17
CA ALA A 26 9.72 0.05 -8.37
C ALA A 26 8.21 0.17 -8.62
N MET A 27 7.46 -0.93 -8.48
CA MET A 27 6.02 -0.90 -8.67
C MET A 27 5.28 -0.09 -7.59
N ILE A 28 5.71 -0.20 -6.33
CA ILE A 28 5.20 0.63 -5.23
C ILE A 28 5.51 2.12 -5.49
N ALA A 29 6.69 2.44 -6.01
CA ALA A 29 7.05 3.82 -6.33
C ALA A 29 6.16 4.38 -7.46
N THR A 30 5.91 3.59 -8.50
CA THR A 30 4.97 3.93 -9.57
C THR A 30 3.55 4.15 -9.04
N HIS A 31 3.07 3.29 -8.14
CA HIS A 31 1.78 3.50 -7.46
C HIS A 31 1.77 4.77 -6.61
N ALA A 32 2.81 5.02 -5.81
CA ALA A 32 2.93 6.22 -4.99
C ALA A 32 2.95 7.51 -5.82
N GLN A 33 3.54 7.47 -7.02
CA GLN A 33 3.48 8.60 -7.95
C GLN A 33 2.05 8.84 -8.42
N TRP A 34 1.35 7.80 -8.89
CA TRP A 34 -0.04 7.91 -9.31
C TRP A 34 -0.93 8.45 -8.18
N MET A 35 -0.75 7.98 -6.94
CA MET A 35 -1.47 8.51 -5.77
C MET A 35 -1.25 10.03 -5.59
N ARG A 36 -0.05 10.56 -5.78
CA ARG A 36 0.20 12.01 -5.68
C ARG A 36 -0.47 12.80 -6.80
N GLU A 37 -0.63 12.20 -7.97
CA GLU A 37 -1.24 12.84 -9.13
C GLU A 37 -2.78 12.88 -9.00
N THR A 38 -3.38 11.82 -8.48
CA THR A 38 -4.85 11.61 -8.46
C THR A 38 -5.51 11.79 -7.10
N HIS A 39 -4.75 11.76 -6.01
CA HIS A 39 -5.21 11.94 -4.64
C HIS A 39 -4.54 13.15 -3.97
N SER A 40 -5.15 13.65 -2.91
CA SER A 40 -4.63 14.79 -2.12
C SER A 40 -4.91 14.63 -0.64
N LEU A 41 -4.04 15.18 0.19
CA LEU A 41 -4.30 15.35 1.63
C LEU A 41 -5.16 16.58 1.94
N GLU A 42 -5.45 17.38 0.92
CA GLU A 42 -6.28 18.57 0.98
C GLU A 42 -7.54 18.37 0.12
N ALA A 43 -8.62 19.08 0.43
CA ALA A 43 -9.85 19.03 -0.36
C ALA A 43 -9.73 19.90 -1.64
N ASP A 44 -8.88 19.50 -2.58
CA ASP A 44 -8.52 20.26 -3.79
C ASP A 44 -9.16 19.76 -5.09
N GLY A 45 -10.15 18.87 -4.98
CA GLY A 45 -10.85 18.26 -6.11
C GLY A 45 -10.27 16.94 -6.59
N LYS A 46 -9.14 16.49 -6.01
CA LYS A 46 -8.66 15.10 -6.10
C LYS A 46 -9.38 14.20 -5.10
N ILE A 47 -9.16 12.88 -5.21
CA ILE A 47 -9.63 11.92 -4.21
C ILE A 47 -8.95 12.25 -2.87
N HIS A 48 -9.73 12.48 -1.85
CA HIS A 48 -9.23 13.08 -0.62
C HIS A 48 -8.85 12.02 0.41
N LEU A 49 -7.60 12.13 0.87
CA LEU A 49 -6.94 11.22 1.77
C LEU A 49 -6.69 11.88 3.11
N VAL A 50 -6.78 11.09 4.17
CA VAL A 50 -6.26 11.46 5.48
C VAL A 50 -4.76 11.23 5.53
N ASP A 51 -4.31 10.12 4.96
CA ASP A 51 -2.93 9.67 4.99
C ASP A 51 -2.62 8.72 3.82
N TYR A 52 -1.36 8.75 3.38
CA TYR A 52 -0.77 7.77 2.48
C TYR A 52 0.67 7.51 2.90
N HIS A 53 0.99 6.27 3.26
CA HIS A 53 2.35 5.89 3.58
C HIS A 53 2.65 4.42 3.26
N VAL A 54 3.93 4.13 3.03
CA VAL A 54 4.45 2.78 2.86
C VAL A 54 5.44 2.48 3.98
N ALA A 55 5.18 1.43 4.75
CA ALA A 55 6.13 0.90 5.71
C ALA A 55 6.90 -0.29 5.12
N LYS A 56 8.15 -0.47 5.56
CA LYS A 56 9.06 -1.53 5.11
C LYS A 56 9.82 -2.10 6.31
N SER A 57 10.01 -3.42 6.34
CA SER A 57 10.88 -4.09 7.32
C SER A 57 11.45 -5.38 6.73
N GLU A 58 12.60 -5.83 7.20
CA GLU A 58 12.98 -7.23 7.02
C GLU A 58 12.04 -8.12 7.87
N GLU A 59 11.71 -9.31 7.39
CA GLU A 59 10.93 -10.28 8.15
C GLU A 59 11.83 -10.97 9.18
N LEU A 60 11.54 -10.78 10.47
CA LEU A 60 12.25 -11.44 11.56
C LEU A 60 11.86 -12.92 11.63
N LYS A 61 12.82 -13.81 11.94
CA LYS A 61 12.52 -15.22 12.24
C LYS A 61 11.71 -15.37 13.52
N ASN A 62 12.01 -14.54 14.51
CA ASN A 62 11.34 -14.51 15.80
C ASN A 62 11.05 -13.05 16.18
N LEU A 63 9.77 -12.69 16.27
CA LEU A 63 9.34 -11.32 16.61
C LEU A 63 9.74 -10.91 18.04
N LEU A 64 9.90 -11.88 18.95
CA LEU A 64 10.24 -11.64 20.36
C LEU A 64 11.76 -11.71 20.62
N ASP A 65 12.54 -12.18 19.64
CA ASP A 65 14.02 -12.22 19.71
C ASP A 65 14.65 -11.83 18.37
N PRO A 66 14.96 -10.53 18.16
CA PRO A 66 15.60 -10.05 16.95
C PRO A 66 17.01 -10.62 16.70
N THR A 67 17.66 -11.22 17.71
CA THR A 67 19.02 -11.75 17.58
C THR A 67 19.07 -13.03 16.72
N GLU A 68 17.94 -13.70 16.52
CA GLU A 68 17.82 -14.86 15.63
C GLU A 68 17.91 -14.50 14.13
N GLY A 69 17.88 -13.21 13.82
CA GLY A 69 18.01 -12.65 12.48
C GLY A 69 16.73 -12.73 11.65
N THR A 70 16.88 -12.64 10.33
CA THR A 70 15.79 -12.46 9.38
C THR A 70 15.60 -13.68 8.47
N THR A 71 14.42 -13.81 7.86
CA THR A 71 14.06 -14.94 6.98
C THR A 71 14.65 -14.81 5.58
N GLY A 72 15.09 -13.60 5.19
CA GLY A 72 15.46 -13.25 3.82
C GLY A 72 14.30 -12.67 3.00
N ASN A 73 13.12 -12.49 3.60
CA ASN A 73 12.02 -11.73 3.00
C ASN A 73 12.02 -10.28 3.50
N ILE A 74 11.46 -9.41 2.68
CA ILE A 74 11.13 -8.02 2.99
C ILE A 74 9.61 -7.90 3.05
N LEU A 75 9.13 -7.30 4.14
CA LEU A 75 7.73 -6.99 4.36
C LEU A 75 7.45 -5.54 3.96
N TYR A 76 6.32 -5.34 3.28
CA TYR A 76 5.79 -4.01 2.96
C TYR A 76 4.36 -3.88 3.47
N SER A 77 3.99 -2.68 3.87
CA SER A 77 2.61 -2.31 4.19
C SER A 77 2.30 -0.99 3.48
N ILE A 78 1.42 -1.04 2.49
CA ILE A 78 0.93 0.15 1.77
C ILE A 78 -0.37 0.57 2.43
N ASN A 79 -0.46 1.82 2.87
CA ASN A 79 -1.58 2.34 3.65
C ASN A 79 -2.18 3.56 2.95
N GLU A 80 -3.49 3.52 2.75
CA GLU A 80 -4.26 4.58 2.09
C GLU A 80 -5.53 4.79 2.93
N VAL A 81 -5.66 5.96 3.56
CA VAL A 81 -6.79 6.25 4.45
C VAL A 81 -7.63 7.34 3.80
N TYR A 82 -8.92 7.07 3.62
CA TYR A 82 -9.83 7.94 2.90
C TYR A 82 -10.65 8.84 3.84
N VAL A 83 -10.97 10.05 3.38
CA VAL A 83 -11.82 10.98 4.14
C VAL A 83 -13.28 10.66 3.91
N GLU A 84 -13.68 10.47 2.66
CA GLU A 84 -15.08 10.30 2.26
C GLU A 84 -15.54 8.83 2.36
N PRO A 85 -16.83 8.57 2.67
CA PRO A 85 -17.40 7.23 2.73
C PRO A 85 -17.33 6.42 1.42
N ASP A 86 -17.17 7.09 0.29
CA ASP A 86 -17.05 6.52 -1.04
C ASP A 86 -15.62 6.62 -1.60
N GLY A 87 -14.64 7.03 -0.78
CA GLY A 87 -13.25 7.24 -1.24
C GLY A 87 -12.62 5.98 -1.85
N ILE A 88 -12.94 4.80 -1.31
CA ILE A 88 -12.52 3.51 -1.88
C ILE A 88 -13.11 3.29 -3.27
N ASP A 89 -14.39 3.59 -3.48
CA ASP A 89 -15.05 3.43 -4.77
C ASP A 89 -14.48 4.41 -5.81
N GLN A 90 -14.20 5.65 -5.38
CA GLN A 90 -13.53 6.65 -6.22
C GLN A 90 -12.12 6.17 -6.62
N HIS A 91 -11.34 5.68 -5.66
CA HIS A 91 -10.01 5.12 -5.92
C HIS A 91 -10.06 3.95 -6.90
N MET A 92 -10.95 2.98 -6.69
CA MET A 92 -11.06 1.82 -7.58
C MET A 92 -11.51 2.21 -8.99
N THR A 93 -12.45 3.15 -9.10
CA THR A 93 -12.91 3.68 -10.39
C THR A 93 -11.78 4.35 -11.16
N GLN A 94 -10.98 5.18 -10.49
CA GLN A 94 -9.81 5.83 -11.08
C GLN A 94 -8.71 4.81 -11.40
N GLY A 95 -8.49 3.84 -10.51
CA GLY A 95 -7.48 2.79 -10.62
C GLY A 95 -7.72 1.89 -11.83
N MET A 96 -8.96 1.51 -12.13
CA MET A 96 -9.27 0.68 -13.32
C MET A 96 -8.94 1.37 -14.65
N GLN A 97 -8.75 2.69 -14.66
CA GLN A 97 -8.33 3.45 -15.84
C GLN A 97 -6.81 3.68 -15.88
N TRP A 98 -6.09 3.32 -14.82
CA TRP A 98 -4.65 3.51 -14.72
C TRP A 98 -3.90 2.46 -15.54
N GLU A 99 -2.94 2.89 -16.37
CA GLU A 99 -2.20 2.02 -17.29
C GLU A 99 -1.44 0.88 -16.61
N HIS A 100 -1.08 1.03 -15.33
CA HIS A 100 -0.36 0.02 -14.56
C HIS A 100 -1.25 -0.80 -13.62
N PHE A 101 -2.58 -0.66 -13.70
CA PHE A 101 -3.52 -1.34 -12.81
C PHE A 101 -3.29 -2.85 -12.76
N GLU A 102 -3.23 -3.51 -13.91
CA GLU A 102 -3.03 -4.96 -13.98
C GLU A 102 -1.70 -5.41 -13.38
N ALA A 103 -0.62 -4.64 -13.60
CA ALA A 103 0.71 -4.95 -13.06
C ALA A 103 0.75 -4.77 -11.54
N PHE A 104 0.14 -3.70 -11.01
CA PHE A 104 0.06 -3.47 -9.57
C PHE A 104 -0.84 -4.50 -8.88
N ALA A 105 -2.01 -4.79 -9.44
CA ALA A 105 -2.90 -5.84 -8.94
C ALA A 105 -2.20 -7.21 -8.96
N GLY A 106 -1.47 -7.53 -10.04
CA GLY A 106 -0.65 -8.74 -10.12
C GLY A 106 0.42 -8.81 -9.03
N THR A 107 1.09 -7.69 -8.74
CA THR A 107 2.09 -7.60 -7.65
C THR A 107 1.43 -7.88 -6.29
N ILE A 108 0.27 -7.27 -6.00
CA ILE A 108 -0.47 -7.51 -4.77
C ILE A 108 -0.92 -8.97 -4.69
N MET A 109 -1.47 -9.54 -5.77
CA MET A 109 -1.93 -10.93 -5.79
C MET A 109 -0.78 -11.93 -5.60
N GLN A 110 0.41 -11.63 -6.13
CA GLN A 110 1.56 -12.52 -6.05
C GLN A 110 2.22 -12.52 -4.67
N TYR A 111 2.37 -11.34 -4.04
CA TYR A 111 3.13 -11.19 -2.80
C TYR A 111 2.27 -10.87 -1.57
N GLY A 112 0.97 -10.66 -1.75
CA GLY A 112 0.03 -10.29 -0.71
C GLY A 112 -0.14 -11.38 0.35
N LYS A 113 -0.13 -10.96 1.61
CA LYS A 113 -0.43 -11.81 2.78
C LYS A 113 -1.75 -11.43 3.42
N VAL A 114 -2.02 -10.14 3.52
CA VAL A 114 -3.26 -9.59 4.08
C VAL A 114 -3.66 -8.39 3.23
N LEU A 115 -4.94 -8.32 2.92
CA LEU A 115 -5.56 -7.18 2.25
C LEU A 115 -6.76 -6.73 3.08
N ILE A 116 -6.72 -5.48 3.51
CA ILE A 116 -7.84 -4.82 4.19
C ILE A 116 -8.36 -3.77 3.22
N GLY A 117 -9.67 -3.79 3.00
CA GLY A 117 -10.39 -2.77 2.22
C GLY A 117 -11.79 -2.63 2.79
N GLY A 118 -12.13 -1.41 3.21
CA GLY A 118 -13.44 -1.05 3.76
C GLY A 118 -13.34 -0.21 5.01
#